data_AF-A0A6J8BDB4-F1
#
_entry.id   AF-A0A6J8BDB4-F1
#
_cell.length_a   1.000
_cell.length_b   1.000
_cell.length_c   1.000
_cell.angle_alpha   90.00
_cell.angle_beta   90.00
_cell.angle_gamma   90.00
#
_symmetry.space_group_name_H-M   'P 1'
#
loop_
_entity.id
_entity.type
_entity.pdbx_description
1 polymer ?
#
loop_
_entity_poly.entity_id
_entity_poly.type
_entity_poly.pdbx_seq_one_letter_code
_entity_poly.pdbx_strand_id
1 'polypeptide(L)'
;MHRSEAVVEDSFHYRLIKPELIAKIYKCSVKNITFKPVHVGLVENGNSCDPCVSVTSVIYPVVVEHGAGVCAKIAFNYLNPSYLIEWFEYQIMMEVDTVVVMLQYINDKALEVFKYYKQKGLLKILPYPIKLPGKTDRGFESTNWHFDQSVHDEQVAVYTCQAYFQGYELVAVIDFDEFIVQDKFISYKTMLKVCE
;
A
#
# COMPACT_ATOMS: atom_id res chain seq x y z
N MET A 1 8.79 22.88 -17.13
CA MET A 1 7.88 22.09 -16.25
C MET A 1 6.52 22.09 -16.91
N HIS A 2 6.05 20.93 -17.38
CA HIS A 2 4.72 20.82 -18.00
C HIS A 2 3.67 20.59 -16.92
N ARG A 3 2.55 21.31 -17.00
CA ARG A 3 1.42 21.19 -16.09
C ARG A 3 0.18 20.88 -16.89
N SER A 4 -0.61 19.92 -16.41
CA SER A 4 -1.91 19.58 -16.98
C SER A 4 -2.90 19.46 -15.84
N GLU A 5 -4.08 20.03 -16.04
CA GLU A 5 -5.18 19.93 -15.08
C GLU A 5 -5.85 18.55 -15.24
N ALA A 6 -6.22 17.95 -14.12
CA ALA A 6 -6.93 16.69 -14.09
C ALA A 6 -8.36 16.93 -13.62
N VAL A 7 -9.31 16.22 -14.22
CA VAL A 7 -10.65 16.09 -13.62
C VAL A 7 -10.53 15.08 -12.50
N VAL A 8 -10.90 15.50 -11.29
CA VAL A 8 -10.80 14.70 -10.06
C VAL A 8 -12.20 14.19 -9.70
N GLU A 9 -12.32 12.87 -9.58
CA GLU A 9 -13.52 12.21 -9.06
C GLU A 9 -13.17 11.55 -7.73
N ASP A 10 -14.00 11.78 -6.71
CA ASP A 10 -13.94 11.03 -5.46
C ASP A 10 -14.47 9.62 -5.73
N SER A 11 -13.62 8.62 -5.52
CA SER A 11 -13.93 7.25 -5.92
C SER A 11 -14.58 6.43 -4.81
N PHE A 12 -14.56 6.88 -3.55
CA PHE A 12 -15.10 6.08 -2.44
C PHE A 12 -15.60 6.91 -1.24
N HIS A 13 -16.82 6.60 -0.79
CA HIS A 13 -17.40 7.15 0.43
C HIS A 13 -17.77 6.03 1.40
N TYR A 14 -17.02 5.91 2.50
CA TYR A 14 -17.46 5.15 3.67
C TYR A 14 -18.19 6.12 4.62
N ARG A 15 -19.47 5.88 4.93
CA ARG A 15 -20.23 6.72 5.86
C ARG A 15 -19.79 6.45 7.30
N LEU A 16 -19.07 7.39 7.90
CA LEU A 16 -18.69 7.36 9.32
C LEU A 16 -19.11 8.63 10.06
N ILE A 17 -19.14 8.51 11.39
CA ILE A 17 -19.61 9.52 12.35
C ILE A 17 -18.75 10.80 12.34
N LYS A 18 -17.51 10.75 11.81
CA LYS A 18 -16.57 11.88 11.70
C LYS A 18 -15.97 12.01 10.29
N PRO A 19 -16.61 12.78 9.38
CA PRO A 19 -16.17 12.88 7.98
C PRO A 19 -14.82 13.58 7.77
N GLU A 20 -14.35 14.34 8.76
CA GLU A 20 -13.14 15.17 8.67
C GLU A 20 -11.80 14.41 8.69
N LEU A 21 -11.78 13.11 9.02
CA LEU A 21 -10.53 12.31 9.10
C LEU A 21 -10.42 11.20 8.03
N ILE A 22 -11.34 11.14 7.08
CA ILE A 22 -11.46 10.01 6.14
C ILE A 22 -10.31 9.98 5.13
N ALA A 23 -9.66 8.82 5.01
CA ALA A 23 -8.77 8.50 3.90
C ALA A 23 -9.57 8.43 2.58
N LYS A 24 -9.16 9.20 1.57
CA LYS A 24 -9.84 9.29 0.27
C LYS A 24 -8.95 8.82 -0.86
N ILE A 25 -9.56 8.13 -1.83
CA ILE A 25 -8.94 7.82 -3.11
C ILE A 25 -9.53 8.75 -4.17
N TYR A 26 -8.66 9.46 -4.84
CA TYR A 26 -9.01 10.31 -5.96
C TYR A 26 -8.64 9.62 -7.27
N LYS A 27 -9.60 9.56 -8.20
CA LYS A 27 -9.33 9.17 -9.58
C LYS A 27 -9.19 10.42 -10.42
N CYS A 28 -8.08 10.52 -11.13
CA CYS A 28 -7.74 11.67 -11.95
C CYS A 28 -7.60 11.24 -13.41
N SER A 29 -8.27 11.95 -14.32
CA SER A 29 -8.08 11.75 -15.77
C SER A 29 -7.47 12.99 -16.39
N VAL A 30 -6.36 12.82 -17.12
CA VAL A 30 -5.69 13.90 -17.85
C VAL A 30 -5.83 13.62 -19.35
N LYS A 31 -6.50 14.51 -20.08
CA LYS A 31 -6.67 14.38 -21.52
C LYS A 31 -5.44 14.93 -22.25
N ASN A 32 -5.03 14.29 -23.34
CA ASN A 32 -4.03 14.78 -24.28
C ASN A 32 -2.66 15.13 -23.65
N ILE A 33 -2.09 14.24 -22.83
CA ILE A 33 -0.71 14.39 -22.35
C ILE A 33 0.28 13.85 -23.39
N THR A 34 1.33 14.62 -23.67
CA THR A 34 2.47 14.21 -24.51
C THR A 34 3.70 13.82 -23.69
N PHE A 35 3.58 13.80 -22.37
CA PHE A 35 4.65 13.51 -21.42
C PHE A 35 4.21 12.43 -20.42
N LYS A 36 5.18 11.78 -19.76
CA LYS A 36 4.95 10.79 -18.72
C LYS A 36 4.95 11.47 -17.33
N PRO A 37 3.82 11.51 -16.60
CA PRO A 37 3.77 12.04 -15.25
C PRO A 37 4.75 11.33 -14.31
N VAL A 38 5.50 12.08 -13.52
CA VAL A 38 6.44 11.53 -12.53
C VAL A 38 6.11 11.94 -11.09
N HIS A 39 5.34 13.03 -10.93
CA HIS A 39 4.91 13.56 -9.64
C HIS A 39 3.46 14.03 -9.73
N VAL A 40 2.77 13.95 -8.60
CA VAL A 40 1.43 14.52 -8.42
C VAL A 40 1.48 15.51 -7.26
N GLY A 41 0.90 16.68 -7.48
CA GLY A 41 0.66 17.69 -6.44
C GLY A 41 -0.85 17.89 -6.26
N LEU A 42 -1.27 18.14 -5.03
CA LEU A 42 -2.62 18.60 -4.73
C LEU A 42 -2.56 20.11 -4.50
N VAL A 43 -3.55 20.83 -5.02
CA VAL A 43 -3.70 22.27 -4.80
C VAL A 43 -5.02 22.48 -4.07
N GLU A 44 -4.92 23.03 -2.87
CA GLU A 44 -6.04 23.34 -2.00
C GLU A 44 -6.43 24.80 -2.27
N ASN A 45 -7.56 25.01 -2.95
CA ASN A 45 -8.07 26.26 -3.54
C ASN A 45 -7.76 26.43 -5.03
N GLY A 46 -8.79 26.80 -5.80
CA GLY A 46 -8.77 26.96 -7.26
C GLY A 46 -7.84 28.05 -7.81
N ASN A 47 -6.93 28.60 -7.00
CA ASN A 47 -5.83 29.41 -7.48
C ASN A 47 -4.73 28.49 -8.01
N SER A 48 -4.75 28.28 -9.32
CA SER A 48 -3.74 27.49 -10.01
C SER A 48 -2.30 28.01 -9.78
N CYS A 49 -2.09 29.22 -9.26
CA CYS A 49 -0.75 29.78 -9.03
C CYS A 49 -0.11 29.39 -7.68
N ASP A 50 -0.81 28.70 -6.78
CA ASP A 50 -0.20 28.28 -5.52
C ASP A 50 0.91 27.24 -5.76
N PRO A 51 2.01 27.30 -4.99
CA PRO A 51 3.12 26.35 -5.15
C PRO A 51 2.61 24.93 -4.89
N CYS A 52 2.59 24.11 -5.95
CA CYS A 52 2.27 22.69 -5.84
C CYS A 52 3.27 22.02 -4.91
N VAL A 53 2.83 21.63 -3.71
CA VAL A 53 3.62 20.72 -2.87
C VAL A 53 3.57 19.36 -3.55
N SER A 54 4.72 18.85 -3.98
CA SER A 54 4.81 17.48 -4.49
C SER A 54 4.39 16.53 -3.37
N VAL A 55 3.23 15.88 -3.55
CA VAL A 55 2.65 15.02 -2.51
C VAL A 55 3.22 13.62 -2.62
N THR A 56 3.43 13.12 -3.85
CA THR A 56 4.00 11.79 -4.07
C THR A 56 4.53 11.60 -5.50
N SER A 57 5.38 10.60 -5.69
CA SER A 57 5.83 10.13 -7.00
C SER A 57 4.76 9.24 -7.65
N VAL A 58 4.65 9.31 -8.98
CA VAL A 58 3.75 8.44 -9.75
C VAL A 58 4.32 7.04 -9.79
N ILE A 59 3.53 6.06 -9.34
CA ILE A 59 3.84 4.64 -9.47
C ILE A 59 3.16 4.13 -10.74
N TYR A 60 3.96 3.55 -11.64
CA TYR A 60 3.44 2.80 -12.77
C TYR A 60 3.42 1.31 -12.38
N PRO A 61 2.24 0.71 -12.18
CA PRO A 61 2.14 -0.67 -11.73
C PRO A 61 2.74 -1.60 -12.79
N VAL A 62 3.46 -2.62 -12.33
CA VAL A 62 3.93 -3.71 -13.18
C VAL A 62 2.73 -4.63 -13.41
N VAL A 63 2.48 -4.98 -14.67
CA VAL A 63 1.49 -6.01 -15.01
C VAL A 63 2.17 -7.36 -14.89
N VAL A 64 1.58 -8.24 -14.07
CA VAL A 64 2.05 -9.61 -13.86
C VAL A 64 0.89 -10.53 -14.17
N GLU A 65 0.99 -11.28 -15.28
CA GLU A 65 0.01 -12.29 -15.68
C GLU A 65 -0.11 -13.35 -14.59
N HIS A 66 -1.34 -13.61 -14.15
CA HIS A 66 -1.64 -14.42 -12.96
C HIS A 66 -0.86 -13.99 -11.72
N GLY A 67 -0.60 -12.69 -11.60
CA GLY A 67 0.14 -12.10 -10.51
C GLY A 67 -0.62 -12.22 -9.19
N ALA A 68 0.06 -12.74 -8.17
CA ALA A 68 -0.46 -12.84 -6.81
C ALA A 68 0.38 -11.97 -5.87
N GLY A 69 -0.25 -10.95 -5.28
CA GLY A 69 0.38 -10.00 -4.37
C GLY A 69 -0.20 -10.09 -2.96
N VAL A 70 0.63 -9.78 -1.95
CA VAL A 70 0.19 -9.67 -0.55
C VAL A 70 0.55 -8.31 0.02
N CYS A 71 -0.41 -7.70 0.72
CA CYS A 71 -0.28 -6.46 1.46
C CYS A 71 -0.28 -6.75 2.96
N ALA A 72 0.87 -6.64 3.61
CA ALA A 72 1.03 -6.88 5.06
C ALA A 72 0.82 -5.63 5.92
N LYS A 73 -0.19 -4.81 5.54
CA LYS A 73 -0.53 -3.49 6.10
C LYS A 73 0.68 -2.70 6.62
N ILE A 74 0.68 -2.35 7.91
CA ILE A 74 1.71 -1.54 8.58
C ILE A 74 2.48 -2.43 9.56
N ALA A 75 3.79 -2.54 9.36
CA ALA A 75 4.70 -3.16 10.31
C ALA A 75 5.17 -2.13 11.35
N PHE A 76 4.79 -2.34 12.60
CA PHE A 76 5.21 -1.52 13.73
C PHE A 76 5.51 -2.38 14.99
N ASN A 77 6.25 -1.83 15.94
CA ASN A 77 6.55 -2.42 17.24
C ASN A 77 7.34 -3.75 17.20
N TYR A 78 6.84 -4.81 17.85
CA TYR A 78 7.53 -6.07 17.97
C TYR A 78 6.90 -7.09 17.03
N LEU A 79 7.73 -7.71 16.20
CA LEU A 79 7.35 -8.87 15.41
C LEU A 79 8.29 -10.03 15.78
N ASN A 80 7.70 -11.21 16.00
CA ASN A 80 8.47 -12.41 16.29
C ASN A 80 9.21 -12.86 15.00
N PRO A 81 10.56 -12.90 15.00
CA PRO A 81 11.32 -13.24 13.80
C PRO A 81 11.01 -14.64 13.26
N SER A 82 10.76 -15.62 14.14
CA SER A 82 10.46 -16.99 13.72
C SER A 82 9.11 -17.07 13.01
N TYR A 83 8.09 -16.38 13.52
CA TYR A 83 6.77 -16.33 12.88
C TYR A 83 6.81 -15.56 11.56
N LEU A 84 7.64 -14.50 11.47
CA LEU A 84 7.84 -13.81 10.20
C LEU A 84 8.48 -14.70 9.14
N ILE A 85 9.49 -15.50 9.51
CA ILE A 85 10.11 -16.45 8.59
C ILE A 85 9.08 -17.46 8.10
N GLU A 86 8.31 -18.07 9.01
CA GLU A 86 7.25 -19.00 8.66
C GLU A 86 6.22 -18.37 7.72
N TRP A 87 5.78 -17.15 8.04
CA TRP A 87 4.82 -16.41 7.23
C TRP A 87 5.35 -16.12 5.82
N PHE A 88 6.60 -15.68 5.67
CA PHE A 88 7.19 -15.42 4.36
C PHE A 88 7.43 -16.70 3.56
N GLU A 89 7.91 -17.77 4.18
CA GLU A 89 8.08 -19.05 3.49
C GLU A 89 6.74 -19.62 3.03
N TYR A 90 5.67 -19.43 3.82
CA TYR A 90 4.32 -19.77 3.36
C TYR A 90 3.92 -18.98 2.10
N GLN A 91 4.18 -17.66 2.05
CA GLN A 91 3.87 -16.88 0.84
C GLN A 91 4.63 -17.40 -0.39
N ILE A 92 5.89 -17.83 -0.21
CA ILE A 92 6.67 -18.48 -1.28
C ILE A 92 6.01 -19.78 -1.73
N MET A 93 5.60 -20.64 -0.79
CA MET A 93 4.91 -21.89 -1.11
C MET A 93 3.60 -21.66 -1.88
N MET A 94 2.89 -20.57 -1.59
CA MET A 94 1.66 -20.19 -2.28
C MET A 94 1.87 -19.45 -3.61
N GLU A 95 3.12 -19.38 -4.08
CA GLU A 95 3.53 -18.69 -5.30
C GLU A 95 3.16 -17.19 -5.32
N VAL A 96 3.25 -16.51 -4.18
CA VAL A 96 3.15 -15.05 -4.12
C VAL A 96 4.37 -14.42 -4.81
N ASP A 97 4.11 -13.51 -5.75
CA ASP A 97 5.15 -12.82 -6.51
C ASP A 97 5.88 -11.77 -5.67
N THR A 98 5.12 -10.99 -4.90
CA THR A 98 5.71 -10.00 -4.00
C THR A 98 4.79 -9.67 -2.83
N VAL A 99 5.42 -9.33 -1.72
CA VAL A 99 4.80 -8.81 -0.51
C VAL A 99 5.14 -7.33 -0.41
N VAL A 100 4.14 -6.48 -0.19
CA VAL A 100 4.34 -5.07 0.12
C VAL A 100 4.01 -4.83 1.58
N VAL A 101 4.92 -4.17 2.29
CA VAL A 101 4.73 -3.75 3.68
C VAL A 101 5.00 -2.26 3.82
N MET A 102 4.19 -1.59 4.61
CA MET A 102 4.47 -0.23 5.08
C MET A 102 5.21 -0.31 6.41
N LEU A 103 6.47 0.10 6.46
CA LEU A 103 7.30 -0.02 7.66
C LEU A 103 7.38 1.30 8.41
N GLN A 104 6.94 1.28 9.67
CA GLN A 104 7.15 2.40 10.60
C GLN A 104 8.41 2.16 11.45
N TYR A 105 8.38 1.15 12.33
CA TYR A 105 9.51 0.75 13.16
C TYR A 105 9.32 -0.68 13.64
N ILE A 106 10.36 -1.52 13.63
CA ILE A 106 10.28 -2.89 14.18
C ILE A 106 11.57 -3.22 14.96
N ASN A 107 11.53 -4.27 15.79
CA ASN A 107 12.72 -4.79 16.46
C ASN A 107 13.80 -5.26 15.48
N ASP A 108 15.08 -5.13 15.86
CA ASP A 108 16.24 -5.40 14.98
C ASP A 108 16.22 -6.77 14.32
N LYS A 109 15.76 -7.79 15.06
CA LYS A 109 15.66 -9.16 14.54
C LYS A 109 14.58 -9.33 13.47
N ALA A 110 13.44 -8.66 13.59
CA ALA A 110 12.45 -8.61 12.53
C ALA A 110 12.97 -7.84 11.31
N LEU A 111 13.76 -6.78 11.54
CA LEU A 111 14.38 -6.01 10.46
C LEU A 111 15.43 -6.84 9.68
N GLU A 112 16.17 -7.73 10.34
CA GLU A 112 17.06 -8.70 9.68
C GLU A 112 16.27 -9.63 8.74
N VAL A 113 15.12 -10.15 9.18
CA VAL A 113 14.22 -10.97 8.35
C VAL A 113 13.71 -10.18 7.14
N PHE A 114 13.26 -8.95 7.34
CA PHE A 114 12.81 -8.08 6.24
C PHE A 114 13.93 -7.80 5.23
N LYS A 115 15.16 -7.58 5.70
CA LYS A 115 16.33 -7.40 4.81
C LYS A 115 16.58 -8.64 3.96
N TYR A 116 16.49 -9.83 4.54
CA TYR A 116 16.65 -11.10 3.83
C TYR A 116 15.61 -11.26 2.71
N TYR A 117 14.31 -11.15 3.00
CA TYR A 117 13.27 -11.32 1.99
C TYR A 117 13.22 -10.20 0.95
N LYS A 118 13.67 -9.00 1.31
CA LYS A 118 13.88 -7.91 0.36
C LYS A 118 15.01 -8.24 -0.62
N GLN A 119 16.12 -8.79 -0.14
CA GLN A 119 17.23 -9.22 -1.01
C GLN A 119 16.84 -10.39 -1.91
N LYS A 120 16.00 -11.30 -1.41
CA LYS A 120 15.41 -12.42 -2.18
C LYS A 120 14.41 -11.96 -3.26
N GLY A 121 14.03 -10.68 -3.27
CA GLY A 121 13.09 -10.10 -4.23
C GLY A 121 11.61 -10.27 -3.87
N LEU A 122 11.30 -10.96 -2.76
CA LEU A 122 9.92 -11.17 -2.33
C LEU A 122 9.33 -9.92 -1.67
N LEU A 123 10.09 -9.22 -0.83
CA LEU A 123 9.56 -8.12 -0.01
C LEU A 123 9.89 -6.73 -0.57
N LYS A 124 8.84 -5.93 -0.78
CA LYS A 124 8.90 -4.49 -1.00
C LYS A 124 8.54 -3.74 0.28
N ILE A 125 9.46 -2.90 0.75
CA ILE A 125 9.25 -2.04 1.93
C ILE A 125 8.96 -0.62 1.46
N LEU A 126 7.83 -0.08 1.87
CA LEU A 126 7.45 1.32 1.73
C LEU A 126 7.59 2.02 3.10
N PRO A 127 8.10 3.25 3.16
CA PRO A 127 8.21 3.97 4.43
C PRO A 127 6.84 4.40 4.95
N TYR A 128 6.67 4.36 6.27
CA TYR A 128 5.51 4.86 6.99
C TYR A 128 5.93 5.75 8.18
N PRO A 129 5.22 6.86 8.49
CA PRO A 129 4.10 7.43 7.74
C PRO A 129 4.53 7.99 6.38
N ILE A 130 3.64 7.89 5.38
CA ILE A 130 3.84 8.56 4.08
C ILE A 130 3.78 10.06 4.33
N LYS A 131 4.74 10.83 3.83
CA LYS A 131 4.67 12.30 3.88
C LYS A 131 3.46 12.77 3.08
N LEU A 132 2.41 13.19 3.78
CA LEU A 132 1.19 13.77 3.23
C LEU A 132 0.99 15.14 3.90
N PRO A 133 0.39 16.12 3.20
CA PRO A 133 -0.02 17.37 3.83
C PRO A 133 -1.02 17.10 4.95
N GLY A 134 -0.95 17.90 6.03
CA GLY A 134 -1.79 17.75 7.23
C GLY A 134 -0.99 17.39 8.48
N LYS A 135 -1.66 16.79 9.46
CA LYS A 135 -1.06 16.42 10.75
C LYS A 135 0.14 15.49 10.59
N THR A 136 1.23 15.83 11.29
CA THR A 136 2.52 15.13 11.21
C THR A 136 2.75 14.15 12.35
N ASP A 137 1.92 14.17 13.39
CA ASP A 137 1.89 13.24 14.52
C ASP A 137 1.22 11.90 14.17
N ARG A 138 1.46 11.40 12.96
CA ARG A 138 0.91 10.13 12.44
C ARG A 138 1.80 8.95 12.79
N GLY A 139 1.18 7.79 13.04
CA GLY A 139 1.89 6.60 13.47
C GLY A 139 1.17 5.76 14.51
N PHE A 140 1.63 4.52 14.66
CA PHE A 140 1.11 3.51 15.59
C PHE A 140 1.96 3.40 16.85
N GLU A 141 2.56 4.51 17.29
CA GLU A 141 3.20 4.54 18.61
C GLU A 141 2.13 4.27 19.69
N SER A 142 2.54 3.60 20.78
CA SER A 142 1.63 3.11 21.82
C SER A 142 0.70 4.16 22.46
N THR A 143 1.02 5.45 22.33
CA THR A 143 0.19 6.56 22.80
C THR A 143 -0.84 7.03 21.78
N ASN A 144 -0.66 6.69 20.49
CA ASN A 144 -1.40 7.28 19.38
C ASN A 144 -2.29 6.28 18.61
N TRP A 145 -2.17 4.98 18.87
CA TRP A 145 -2.94 3.93 18.17
C TRP A 145 -4.46 3.95 18.43
N HIS A 146 -4.93 4.71 19.42
CA HIS A 146 -6.35 4.85 19.76
C HIS A 146 -7.01 6.12 19.20
N PHE A 147 -6.27 6.98 18.51
CA PHE A 147 -6.89 8.16 17.92
C PHE A 147 -7.73 7.76 16.70
N ASP A 148 -8.81 8.50 16.44
CA ASP A 148 -9.65 8.30 15.26
C ASP A 148 -8.84 8.30 13.95
N GLN A 149 -7.71 9.03 13.92
CA GLN A 149 -6.78 9.08 12.80
C GLN A 149 -6.12 7.72 12.49
N SER A 150 -5.86 6.87 13.49
CA SER A 150 -5.16 5.59 13.33
C SER A 150 -5.87 4.65 12.35
N VAL A 151 -7.20 4.56 12.44
CA VAL A 151 -8.04 3.74 11.54
C VAL A 151 -7.92 4.21 10.10
N HIS A 152 -7.86 5.53 9.89
CA HIS A 152 -7.69 6.10 8.55
C HIS A 152 -6.27 5.95 8.04
N ASP A 153 -5.29 6.01 8.93
CA ASP A 153 -3.89 5.77 8.69
C ASP A 153 -3.63 4.30 8.24
N GLU A 154 -4.35 3.32 8.80
CA GLU A 154 -4.37 1.93 8.30
C GLU A 154 -4.97 1.85 6.89
N GLN A 155 -6.08 2.54 6.64
CA GLN A 155 -6.72 2.56 5.31
C GLN A 155 -5.79 3.15 4.25
N VAL A 156 -5.04 4.20 4.56
CA VAL A 156 -4.02 4.75 3.65
C VAL A 156 -3.00 3.70 3.26
N ALA A 157 -2.56 2.85 4.21
CA ALA A 157 -1.62 1.79 3.91
C ALA A 157 -2.22 0.73 2.98
N VAL A 158 -3.46 0.32 3.23
CA VAL A 158 -4.19 -0.61 2.36
C VAL A 158 -4.33 -0.05 0.95
N TYR A 159 -4.80 1.19 0.80
CA TYR A 159 -5.01 1.81 -0.51
C TYR A 159 -3.70 2.07 -1.26
N THR A 160 -2.64 2.45 -0.55
CA THR A 160 -1.31 2.59 -1.15
C THR A 160 -0.81 1.26 -1.69
N CYS A 161 -1.05 0.18 -0.94
CA CYS A 161 -0.68 -1.16 -1.37
C CYS A 161 -1.50 -1.64 -2.57
N GLN A 162 -2.83 -1.44 -2.56
CA GLN A 162 -3.69 -1.75 -3.71
C GLN A 162 -3.26 -0.98 -4.97
N ALA A 163 -2.87 0.30 -4.83
CA ALA A 163 -2.34 1.08 -5.94
C ALA A 163 -1.04 0.48 -6.51
N TYR A 164 -0.17 -0.07 -5.65
CA TYR A 164 1.05 -0.76 -6.09
C TYR A 164 0.73 -2.02 -6.92
N PHE A 165 -0.33 -2.73 -6.56
CA PHE A 165 -0.73 -3.99 -7.18
C PHE A 165 -1.79 -3.86 -8.28
N GLN A 166 -2.04 -2.67 -8.84
CA GLN A 166 -3.06 -2.49 -9.89
C GLN A 166 -2.87 -3.36 -11.16
N GLY A 167 -1.68 -3.91 -11.38
CA GLY A 167 -1.40 -4.82 -12.49
C GLY A 167 -1.46 -6.31 -12.12
N TYR A 168 -1.94 -6.66 -10.93
CA TYR A 168 -2.03 -8.03 -10.43
C TYR A 168 -3.48 -8.51 -10.45
N GLU A 169 -3.68 -9.82 -10.63
CA GLU A 169 -5.00 -10.44 -10.67
C GLU A 169 -5.53 -10.78 -9.28
N LEU A 170 -4.64 -11.12 -8.34
CA LEU A 170 -4.98 -11.36 -6.95
C LEU A 170 -4.16 -10.47 -6.03
N VAL A 171 -4.85 -9.79 -5.11
CA VAL A 171 -4.24 -9.01 -4.04
C VAL A 171 -4.90 -9.39 -2.72
N ALA A 172 -4.12 -9.98 -1.83
CA ALA A 172 -4.55 -10.27 -0.46
C ALA A 172 -4.09 -9.14 0.47
N VAL A 173 -4.96 -8.69 1.37
CA VAL A 173 -4.61 -7.74 2.43
C VAL A 173 -4.80 -8.47 3.75
N ILE A 174 -3.69 -8.88 4.37
CA ILE A 174 -3.68 -9.73 5.57
C ILE A 174 -2.56 -9.29 6.51
N ASP A 175 -2.72 -9.56 7.80
CA ASP A 175 -1.70 -9.28 8.81
C ASP A 175 -0.68 -10.42 8.92
N PHE A 176 0.43 -10.22 9.65
CA PHE A 176 1.52 -11.20 9.77
C PHE A 176 1.15 -12.45 10.60
N ASP A 177 0.01 -12.43 11.28
CA ASP A 177 -0.58 -13.54 12.02
C ASP A 177 -1.73 -14.23 11.26
N GLU A 178 -1.99 -13.81 10.03
CA GLU A 178 -3.04 -14.34 9.16
C GLU A 178 -2.45 -15.12 7.98
N PHE A 179 -3.12 -16.21 7.61
CA PHE A 179 -2.79 -17.04 6.47
C PHE A 179 -4.04 -17.26 5.62
N ILE A 180 -3.92 -17.11 4.30
CA ILE A 180 -4.97 -17.54 3.37
C ILE A 180 -4.70 -18.98 2.99
N VAL A 181 -5.42 -19.87 3.66
CA VAL A 181 -5.32 -21.32 3.41
C VAL A 181 -6.36 -21.72 2.38
N GLN A 182 -6.01 -22.66 1.53
CA GLN A 182 -6.92 -23.26 0.57
C GLN A 182 -6.86 -24.79 0.61
N ASP A 183 -7.96 -25.41 0.21
CA ASP A 183 -8.18 -26.86 0.28
C ASP A 183 -7.94 -27.56 -1.07
N LYS A 184 -8.19 -26.87 -2.19
CA LYS A 184 -8.33 -27.49 -3.52
C LYS A 184 -7.15 -27.31 -4.46
N PHE A 185 -6.48 -26.18 -4.44
CA PHE A 185 -5.32 -25.94 -5.29
C PHE A 185 -4.03 -26.05 -4.47
N ILE A 186 -2.90 -26.02 -5.16
CA ILE A 186 -1.58 -26.10 -4.52
C ILE A 186 -1.05 -24.70 -4.22
N SER A 187 -1.40 -23.71 -5.03
CA SER A 187 -0.98 -22.31 -4.90
C SER A 187 -2.08 -21.32 -5.34
N TYR A 188 -1.88 -20.03 -5.06
CA TYR A 188 -2.80 -18.99 -5.55
C TYR A 188 -2.75 -18.86 -7.07
N LYS A 189 -1.58 -19.03 -7.69
CA LYS A 189 -1.46 -18.97 -9.16
C LYS A 189 -2.19 -20.12 -9.85
N THR A 190 -2.19 -21.30 -9.23
CA THR A 190 -2.95 -22.44 -9.76
C THR A 190 -4.45 -22.14 -9.74
N MET A 191 -4.94 -21.48 -8.68
CA MET A 191 -6.34 -21.03 -8.60
C MET A 191 -6.68 -20.05 -9.72
N LEU A 192 -5.81 -19.07 -10.02
CA LEU A 192 -6.07 -18.05 -11.04
C LEU A 192 -6.16 -18.61 -12.46
N LYS A 193 -5.39 -19.65 -12.78
CA LYS A 193 -5.38 -20.29 -14.11
C LYS A 193 -6.64 -21.10 -14.44
N VAL A 194 -7.48 -21.41 -13.46
CA VAL A 194 -8.69 -22.24 -13.65
C VAL A 194 -9.90 -21.39 -14.05
N CYS A 195 -9.81 -20.07 -13.92
CA CYS A 195 -10.88 -19.13 -14.25
C CYS A 195 -10.89 -18.69 -15.73
N GLU A 196 -10.07 -19.30 -16.58
CA GLU A 196 -10.04 -19.15 -18.04
C GLU A 196 -10.75 -20.29 -18.76
#